data_AF-A0A930ZI93-F1
#
_entry.id   AF-A0A930ZI93-F1
#
_cell.length_a   1.000
_cell.length_b   1.000
_cell.length_c   1.000
_cell.angle_alpha   90.00
_cell.angle_beta   90.00
_cell.angle_gamma   90.00
#
_symmetry.space_group_name_H-M   'P 1'
#
loop_
_entity.id
_entity.type
_entity.pdbx_description
1 polymer ?
#
loop_
_entity_poly.entity_id
_entity_poly.type
_entity_poly.pdbx_seq_one_letter_code
_entity_poly.pdbx_strand_id
1 'polypeptide(L)'
;MRKLGLLFLVLVLVASVAVARPAYRLALIEQFHLVPDKDGVRTITCQYCHINPGGGPGWNPFGELVRSNLKTSINQALYDALAEMKDSSGDGYPDVLKVFAGFLPGDPNSKPLVSVDFLMQAFLKAGGLDIYKPK
;
A
#
# COMPACT_ATOMS: atom_id res chain seq x y z
N MET A 1 -59.20 23.09 18.62
CA MET A 1 -58.95 21.71 18.14
C MET A 1 -58.00 21.77 16.95
N ARG A 2 -56.97 20.91 16.97
CA ARG A 2 -56.01 20.46 15.92
C ARG A 2 -56.33 20.92 14.48
N LYS A 3 -55.38 21.31 13.62
CA LYS A 3 -54.26 20.50 13.09
C LYS A 3 -53.27 21.39 12.31
N LEU A 4 -51.97 21.17 12.46
CA LEU A 4 -50.92 21.35 11.44
C LEU A 4 -49.67 20.68 12.04
N GLY A 5 -49.19 19.54 11.57
CA GLY A 5 -48.76 19.25 10.21
C GLY A 5 -47.28 18.91 10.31
N LEU A 6 -46.97 17.74 10.90
CA LEU A 6 -45.59 17.33 11.16
C LEU A 6 -44.99 16.80 9.85
N LEU A 7 -44.16 17.61 9.20
CA LEU A 7 -43.38 17.23 8.02
C LEU A 7 -42.23 16.33 8.48
N PHE A 8 -42.32 15.02 8.25
CA PHE A 8 -41.20 14.10 8.42
C PHE A 8 -40.29 14.17 7.18
N LEU A 9 -39.17 14.87 7.29
CA LEU A 9 -38.09 14.84 6.30
C LEU A 9 -37.18 13.64 6.62
N VAL A 10 -37.37 12.52 5.93
CA VAL A 10 -36.48 11.36 6.02
C VAL A 10 -35.27 11.62 5.12
N LEU A 11 -34.18 12.09 5.72
CA LEU A 11 -32.88 12.25 5.07
C LEU A 11 -32.22 10.87 4.93
N VAL A 12 -32.28 10.28 3.74
CA VAL A 12 -31.57 9.02 3.43
C VAL A 12 -30.08 9.34 3.28
N LEU A 13 -29.29 9.13 4.34
CA LEU A 13 -27.83 9.11 4.24
C LEU A 13 -27.42 7.86 3.46
N VAL A 14 -27.01 8.05 2.21
CA VAL A 14 -26.29 7.02 1.45
C VAL A 14 -24.87 6.97 2.03
N ALA A 15 -24.67 6.15 3.05
CA ALA A 15 -23.33 5.87 3.57
C ALA A 15 -22.54 5.13 2.49
N SER A 16 -21.54 5.79 1.90
CA SER A 16 -20.56 5.15 1.05
C SER A 16 -19.85 4.07 1.86
N VAL A 17 -20.26 2.82 1.69
CA VAL A 17 -19.54 1.67 2.26
C VAL A 17 -18.17 1.62 1.61
N ALA A 18 -17.14 2.05 2.35
CA ALA A 18 -15.76 1.86 1.97
C ALA A 18 -15.46 0.36 1.99
N VAL A 19 -15.70 -0.31 0.86
CA VAL A 19 -15.36 -1.72 0.71
C VAL A 19 -13.84 -1.82 0.77
N ALA A 20 -13.31 -2.42 1.84
CA ALA A 20 -11.91 -2.79 1.90
C ALA A 20 -11.60 -3.62 0.63
N ARG A 21 -10.49 -3.34 -0.05
CA ARG A 21 -10.05 -4.10 -1.23
C ARG A 21 -9.03 -5.15 -0.82
N PRO A 22 -9.43 -6.28 -0.17
CA PRO A 22 -8.48 -7.28 0.29
C PRO A 22 -7.62 -7.86 -0.85
N ALA A 23 -8.15 -7.87 -2.08
CA ALA A 23 -7.43 -8.30 -3.28
C ALA A 23 -6.15 -7.50 -3.55
N TYR A 24 -6.11 -6.20 -3.23
CA TYR A 24 -4.90 -5.38 -3.47
C TYR A 24 -3.78 -5.74 -2.52
N ARG A 25 -4.12 -6.04 -1.26
CA ARG A 25 -3.16 -6.56 -0.28
C ARG A 25 -2.61 -7.92 -0.72
N LEU A 26 -3.47 -8.80 -1.22
CA LEU A 26 -3.04 -10.11 -1.72
C LEU A 26 -2.13 -9.98 -2.96
N ALA A 27 -2.49 -9.12 -3.92
CA ALA A 27 -1.64 -8.82 -5.08
C ALA A 27 -0.27 -8.28 -4.66
N LEU A 28 -0.22 -7.40 -3.66
CA LEU A 28 1.02 -6.88 -3.09
C LEU A 28 1.85 -7.99 -2.41
N ILE A 29 1.22 -8.85 -1.60
CA ILE A 29 1.91 -9.97 -0.92
C ILE A 29 2.57 -10.88 -1.96
N GLU A 30 1.83 -11.25 -3.00
CA GLU A 30 2.34 -12.09 -4.07
C GLU A 30 3.46 -11.41 -4.85
N GLN A 31 3.23 -10.18 -5.34
CA GLN A 31 4.16 -9.49 -6.21
C GLN A 31 5.45 -9.07 -5.50
N PHE A 32 5.38 -8.66 -4.24
CA PHE A 32 6.55 -8.25 -3.47
C PHE A 32 7.19 -9.42 -2.69
N HIS A 33 6.73 -10.65 -2.93
CA HIS A 33 7.23 -11.87 -2.29
C HIS A 33 7.22 -11.78 -0.75
N LEU A 34 6.20 -11.14 -0.19
CA LEU A 34 6.07 -10.99 1.26
C LEU A 34 5.54 -12.26 1.89
N VAL A 35 5.71 -12.38 3.21
CA VAL A 35 5.22 -13.53 3.96
C VAL A 35 3.68 -13.59 3.85
N PRO A 36 3.10 -14.69 3.35
CA PRO A 36 1.66 -14.81 3.20
C PRO A 36 0.97 -14.90 4.56
N ASP A 37 -0.35 -14.71 4.54
CA ASP A 37 -1.19 -15.01 5.70
C ASP A 37 -1.10 -16.48 6.08
N LYS A 38 -1.23 -16.75 7.38
CA LYS A 38 -1.15 -18.10 7.92
C LYS A 38 -2.20 -18.31 8.99
N ASP A 39 -2.90 -19.45 8.94
CA ASP A 39 -3.86 -19.89 9.95
C ASP A 39 -4.93 -18.83 10.31
N GLY A 40 -5.40 -18.06 9.31
CA GLY A 40 -6.39 -17.00 9.49
C GLY A 40 -5.84 -15.68 10.07
N VAL A 41 -4.53 -15.60 10.31
CA VAL A 41 -3.83 -14.41 10.80
C VAL A 41 -3.20 -13.66 9.63
N ARG A 42 -3.41 -12.33 9.61
CA ARG A 42 -2.75 -11.45 8.64
C ARG A 42 -1.30 -11.22 9.03
N THR A 43 -0.37 -11.72 8.21
CA THR A 43 1.06 -11.50 8.43
C THR A 43 1.48 -10.11 7.95
N ILE A 44 0.90 -9.68 6.82
CA ILE A 44 1.12 -8.35 6.24
C ILE A 44 -0.18 -7.55 6.35
N THR A 45 -0.10 -6.34 6.90
CA THR A 45 -1.26 -5.44 7.03
C THR A 45 -1.37 -4.51 5.82
N CYS A 46 -2.42 -3.70 5.76
CA CYS A 46 -2.59 -2.70 4.71
C CYS A 46 -1.60 -1.51 4.83
N GLN A 47 -0.73 -1.50 5.84
CA GLN A 47 0.22 -0.41 6.11
C GLN A 47 1.27 -0.18 5.03
N TYR A 48 1.43 -1.09 4.07
CA TYR A 48 2.27 -0.83 2.91
C TYR A 48 1.77 0.40 2.13
N CYS A 49 0.46 0.58 1.98
CA CYS A 49 -0.12 1.72 1.25
C CYS A 49 -0.98 2.66 2.13
N HIS A 50 -1.42 2.22 3.29
CA HIS A 50 -2.36 2.97 4.13
C HIS A 50 -1.72 3.39 5.46
N ILE A 51 -2.25 4.46 6.06
CA ILE A 51 -1.89 4.83 7.44
C ILE A 51 -2.50 3.82 8.42
N ASN A 52 -3.74 3.40 8.16
CA ASN A 52 -4.44 2.42 8.97
C ASN A 52 -4.05 0.98 8.55
N PRO A 53 -3.58 0.10 9.47
CA PRO A 53 -3.30 -1.31 9.16
C PRO A 53 -4.50 -2.12 8.67
N GLY A 54 -5.72 -1.69 8.98
CA GLY A 54 -6.95 -2.25 8.40
C GLY A 54 -7.21 -1.80 6.95
N GLY A 55 -6.54 -0.77 6.47
CA GLY A 55 -6.79 -0.08 5.21
C GLY A 55 -7.86 1.00 5.34
N GLY A 56 -8.41 1.45 4.21
CA GLY A 56 -9.47 2.46 4.17
C GLY A 56 -8.92 3.88 3.91
N PRO A 57 -9.67 4.93 4.31
CA PRO A 57 -9.24 6.31 4.10
C PRO A 57 -7.88 6.60 4.75
N GLY A 58 -7.08 7.43 4.09
CA GLY A 58 -5.71 7.77 4.51
C GLY A 58 -4.68 6.86 3.87
N TRP A 59 -3.95 7.41 2.91
CA TRP A 59 -2.80 6.78 2.26
C TRP A 59 -1.53 7.25 2.95
N ASN A 60 -0.56 6.35 3.10
CA ASN A 60 0.79 6.78 3.43
C ASN A 60 1.46 7.33 2.14
N PRO A 61 2.65 7.95 2.23
CA PRO A 61 3.32 8.50 1.05
C PRO A 61 3.54 7.50 -0.09
N PHE A 62 3.91 6.26 0.19
CA PHE A 62 4.05 5.21 -0.84
C PHE A 62 2.71 4.82 -1.46
N GLY A 63 1.65 4.74 -0.66
CA GLY A 63 0.31 4.46 -1.13
C GLY A 63 -0.25 5.57 -2.02
N GLU A 64 0.12 6.83 -1.76
CA GLU A 64 -0.18 7.95 -2.67
C GLU A 64 0.53 7.77 -4.02
N LEU A 65 1.79 7.32 -3.99
CA LEU A 65 2.53 6.99 -5.21
C LEU A 65 1.84 5.88 -6.00
N VAL A 66 1.54 4.73 -5.36
CA VAL A 66 0.80 3.63 -5.98
C VAL A 66 -0.56 4.10 -6.51
N ARG A 67 -1.29 4.94 -5.77
CA ARG A 67 -2.58 5.50 -6.21
C ARG A 67 -2.44 6.37 -7.46
N SER A 68 -1.39 7.19 -7.54
CA SER A 68 -1.13 8.01 -8.72
C SER A 68 -0.78 7.18 -9.97
N ASN A 69 -0.20 6.00 -9.79
CA ASN A 69 0.11 5.05 -10.86
C ASN A 69 -1.04 4.07 -11.19
N LEU A 70 -2.12 4.07 -10.40
CA LEU A 70 -3.26 3.16 -10.60
C LEU A 70 -4.12 3.56 -11.81
N LYS A 71 -3.68 3.15 -13.00
CA LYS A 71 -4.37 3.39 -14.27
C LYS A 71 -5.13 2.16 -14.78
N THR A 72 -4.48 0.99 -14.74
CA THR A 72 -5.00 -0.26 -15.33
C THR A 72 -5.23 -1.33 -14.27
N SER A 73 -4.15 -1.77 -13.61
CA SER A 73 -4.17 -2.80 -12.58
C SER A 73 -3.35 -2.41 -11.37
N ILE A 74 -3.67 -3.01 -10.22
CA ILE A 74 -2.88 -2.81 -9.01
C ILE A 74 -1.45 -3.33 -9.19
N ASN A 75 -1.26 -4.45 -9.88
CA ASN A 75 0.07 -5.02 -10.09
C ASN A 75 0.97 -4.09 -10.91
N GLN A 76 0.42 -3.48 -11.96
CA GLN A 76 1.17 -2.50 -12.74
C GLN A 76 1.48 -1.25 -11.91
N ALA A 77 0.51 -0.75 -11.13
CA ALA A 77 0.71 0.41 -10.27
C ALA A 77 1.79 0.19 -9.20
N LEU A 78 1.83 -1.02 -8.61
CA LEU A 78 2.86 -1.43 -7.67
C LEU A 78 4.24 -1.47 -8.32
N TYR A 79 4.34 -2.06 -9.51
CA TYR A 79 5.59 -2.12 -10.27
C TYR A 79 6.08 -0.71 -10.65
N ASP A 80 5.19 0.12 -11.20
CA ASP A 80 5.51 1.47 -11.64
C ASP A 80 5.98 2.34 -10.45
N ALA A 81 5.35 2.21 -9.28
CA ALA A 81 5.77 2.90 -8.08
C ALA A 81 7.21 2.52 -7.65
N LEU A 82 7.59 1.23 -7.74
CA LEU A 82 8.96 0.80 -7.46
C LEU A 82 9.95 1.25 -8.54
N ALA A 83 9.52 1.27 -9.80
CA ALA A 83 10.32 1.69 -10.95
C ALA A 83 10.75 3.17 -10.87
N GLU A 84 9.99 4.01 -10.16
CA GLU A 84 10.33 5.42 -9.96
C GLU A 84 11.54 5.65 -9.04
N MET A 85 12.01 4.62 -8.32
CA MET A 85 13.16 4.71 -7.40
C MET A 85 13.04 5.85 -6.37
N LYS A 86 11.82 6.28 -6.05
CA LYS A 86 11.54 7.33 -5.06
C LYS A 86 11.82 6.83 -3.64
N ASP A 87 12.15 7.75 -2.75
CA ASP A 87 12.08 7.57 -1.31
C ASP A 87 10.82 8.29 -0.82
N SER A 88 9.71 7.57 -0.75
CA SER A 88 8.42 8.18 -0.41
C SER A 88 8.37 8.68 1.03
N SER A 89 9.12 8.05 1.94
CA SER A 89 9.18 8.44 3.35
C SER A 89 10.15 9.57 3.67
N GLY A 90 11.10 9.86 2.77
CA GLY A 90 12.15 10.86 2.97
C GLY A 90 13.20 10.46 4.02
N ASP A 91 13.38 9.16 4.28
CA ASP A 91 14.29 8.64 5.31
C ASP A 91 15.68 8.22 4.78
N GLY A 92 15.92 8.44 3.49
CA GLY A 92 17.14 8.12 2.77
C GLY A 92 17.12 6.77 2.06
N TYR A 93 16.05 5.97 2.14
CA TYR A 93 15.94 4.68 1.46
C TYR A 93 14.89 4.70 0.35
N PRO A 94 15.27 4.40 -0.91
CA PRO A 94 14.31 4.19 -1.98
C PRO A 94 13.29 3.08 -1.64
N ASP A 95 12.04 3.29 -2.03
CA ASP A 95 10.90 2.41 -1.77
C ASP A 95 11.18 0.97 -2.19
N VAL A 96 11.79 0.77 -3.37
CA VAL A 96 12.17 -0.55 -3.88
C VAL A 96 13.16 -1.28 -2.99
N LEU A 97 14.09 -0.57 -2.35
CA LEU A 97 15.05 -1.15 -1.44
C LEU A 97 14.40 -1.47 -0.10
N LYS A 98 13.49 -0.62 0.38
CA LYS A 98 12.69 -0.91 1.58
C LYS A 98 11.86 -2.17 1.37
N VAL A 99 11.15 -2.29 0.24
CA VAL A 99 10.39 -3.49 -0.12
C VAL A 99 11.30 -4.72 -0.22
N PHE A 100 12.44 -4.62 -0.90
CA PHE A 100 13.41 -5.72 -1.01
C PHE A 100 13.96 -6.18 0.34
N ALA A 101 14.10 -5.27 1.30
CA ALA A 101 14.53 -5.59 2.66
C ALA A 101 13.36 -5.96 3.61
N GLY A 102 12.11 -5.98 3.14
CA GLY A 102 10.94 -6.31 3.95
C GLY A 102 10.45 -5.20 4.89
N PHE A 103 10.76 -3.94 4.58
CA PHE A 103 10.35 -2.75 5.33
C PHE A 103 9.19 -2.01 4.63
N LEU A 104 8.45 -1.22 5.42
CA LEU A 104 7.34 -0.39 4.95
C LEU A 104 7.85 0.87 4.23
N PRO A 105 7.66 1.00 2.89
CA PRO A 105 8.22 2.11 2.12
C PRO A 105 7.69 3.49 2.55
N GLY A 106 6.42 3.57 2.93
CA GLY A 106 5.79 4.83 3.36
C GLY A 106 6.04 5.25 4.81
N ASP A 107 6.81 4.49 5.60
CA ASP A 107 7.06 4.79 7.02
C ASP A 107 8.54 5.15 7.27
N PRO A 108 8.87 6.39 7.68
CA PRO A 108 10.26 6.82 7.92
C PRO A 108 10.93 6.14 9.11
N ASN A 109 10.17 5.45 9.97
CA ASN A 109 10.71 4.68 11.10
C ASN A 109 11.00 3.22 10.74
N SER A 110 10.50 2.76 9.59
CA SER A 110 10.69 1.40 9.11
C SER A 110 11.83 1.37 8.10
N LYS A 111 13.09 1.32 8.57
CA LYS A 111 14.28 1.34 7.70
C LYS A 111 15.32 0.25 8.01
N PRO A 112 16.05 -0.24 6.99
CA PRO A 112 17.17 -1.15 7.17
C PRO A 112 18.29 -0.55 8.03
N LEU A 113 19.09 -1.43 8.65
CA LEU A 113 20.30 -1.07 9.40
C LEU A 113 21.59 -1.21 8.58
N VAL A 114 21.47 -1.33 7.25
CA VAL A 114 22.59 -1.50 6.31
C VAL A 114 22.60 -0.35 5.32
N SER A 115 23.76 0.01 4.76
CA SER A 115 23.82 1.13 3.82
C SER A 115 22.96 0.91 2.56
N VAL A 116 22.49 2.02 1.98
CA VAL A 116 21.77 2.03 0.70
C VAL A 116 22.60 1.35 -0.40
N ASP A 117 23.90 1.61 -0.46
CA ASP A 117 24.80 1.00 -1.46
C ASP A 117 24.87 -0.53 -1.32
N PHE A 118 25.02 -1.04 -0.10
CA PHE A 118 25.02 -2.48 0.14
C PHE A 118 23.69 -3.11 -0.30
N LEU A 119 22.58 -2.48 0.06
CA LEU A 119 21.26 -2.99 -0.26
C LEU A 119 20.96 -2.92 -1.76
N MET A 120 21.41 -1.86 -2.45
CA MET A 120 21.32 -1.74 -3.90
C MET A 120 22.10 -2.84 -4.61
N GLN A 121 23.33 -3.13 -4.18
CA GLN A 121 24.12 -4.21 -4.77
C GLN A 121 23.46 -5.58 -4.56
N ALA A 122 22.91 -5.83 -3.37
CA ALA A 122 22.15 -7.05 -3.10
C ALA A 122 20.88 -7.15 -3.97
N PHE A 123 20.15 -6.05 -4.12
CA PHE A 123 18.95 -5.96 -4.96
C PHE A 123 19.27 -6.25 -6.43
N LEU A 124 20.29 -5.60 -7.01
CA LEU A 124 20.71 -5.83 -8.38
C LEU A 124 21.15 -7.29 -8.59
N LYS A 125 21.92 -7.85 -7.65
CA LYS A 125 22.34 -9.26 -7.70
C LYS A 125 21.17 -10.24 -7.66
N ALA A 126 20.07 -9.89 -6.98
CA ALA A 126 18.87 -10.71 -6.90
C ALA A 126 18.01 -10.65 -8.19
N GLY A 127 18.34 -9.79 -9.15
CA GLY A 127 17.57 -9.57 -10.38
C GLY A 127 16.98 -8.18 -10.51
N GLY A 128 17.24 -7.28 -9.55
CA GLY A 128 16.76 -5.90 -9.60
C GLY A 128 15.24 -5.81 -9.70
N LEU A 129 14.74 -4.82 -10.44
CA LEU A 129 13.31 -4.54 -10.53
C LEU A 129 12.52 -5.68 -11.20
N ASP A 130 13.17 -6.50 -12.03
CA ASP A 130 12.52 -7.60 -12.75
C ASP A 130 11.92 -8.65 -11.82
N ILE A 131 12.42 -8.77 -10.58
CA ILE A 131 11.84 -9.69 -9.59
C ILE A 131 10.41 -9.30 -9.18
N TYR A 132 10.01 -8.04 -9.40
CA TYR A 132 8.68 -7.52 -9.06
C TYR A 132 7.79 -7.30 -10.28
N LYS A 133 8.23 -7.73 -11.46
CA LYS A 133 7.47 -7.56 -12.70
C LYS A 133 6.11 -8.27 -12.59
N PRO A 134 5.00 -7.61 -12.98
CA PRO A 134 3.70 -8.27 -13.02
C PRO A 134 3.76 -9.51 -13.91
N LYS A 135 3.14 -10.60 -13.45
CA LYS A 135 2.99 -11.85 -14.22
C LYS A 135 1.82 -11.78 -15.19
#